data_AF-A0A818W6F4-F1
#
_entry.id   AF-A0A818W6F4-F1
#
_cell.length_a   1.000
_cell.length_b   1.000
_cell.length_c   1.000
_cell.angle_alpha   90.00
_cell.angle_beta   90.00
_cell.angle_gamma   90.00
#
_symmetry.space_group_name_H-M   'P 1'
#
loop_
_entity.id
_entity.type
_entity.pdbx_description
1 polymer ?
#
loop_
_entity_poly.entity_id
_entity_poly.type
_entity_poly.pdbx_seq_one_letter_code
_entity_poly.pdbx_strand_id
1 'polypeptide(L)'
;MSTFLAPRKWDMFDVQNLLSNPLIPRTNDGWLTDKRQPLGISGNQYFTNVDGISFNIDTGEIKLFLVPTKNKIDALFSDNDLNEVFSKGITQAIFTLDQPDSKLLSHPFQEMKYGPSSSLVHTQYLATLLHADYLLKMITTGTEVCAIAPFPMEKESNVLRRLPRHLQELLKPLHQREKTKNLWGNAHRFWIEAGNLIYERQVNNAQSEIIYRLGDVKMFVKKHLLEYDEQGNLIDDTIRNNTNLDQSPEGLFAKAFTDHYNEIGSYFPELLRLKELLKLGALLAILQNHYENLTEMMTNEQSSVEEMLTSVKSQIREYPQATTYNVNYHYSNILRENNVSSTDVPSHMITELKDKILSQLRDADENCVNQIAIQICHVHKSNNINHVKSLVDNWLRYNSDQALVNFIVNAKRNHRRMLISRIDQLNISHKRQTRFELSE
;
A
#
# COMPACT_ATOMS: atom_id res chain seq x y z
N MET A 1 6.73 7.92 42.19
CA MET A 1 6.74 7.43 40.80
C MET A 1 6.26 6.00 40.68
N SER A 2 6.85 5.01 41.37
CA SER A 2 6.43 3.59 41.29
C SER A 2 4.94 3.36 41.55
N THR A 3 4.32 4.15 42.43
CA THR A 3 2.87 4.10 42.74
C THR A 3 1.96 4.44 41.56
N PHE A 4 2.41 5.27 40.60
CA PHE A 4 1.64 5.64 39.41
C PHE A 4 1.78 4.64 38.27
N LEU A 5 2.89 3.90 38.22
CA LEU A 5 3.18 2.92 37.17
C LEU A 5 2.68 1.51 37.52
N ALA A 6 2.66 1.16 38.81
CA ALA A 6 2.24 -0.15 39.30
C ALA A 6 0.83 -0.60 38.84
N PRO A 7 -0.21 0.28 38.77
CA PRO A 7 -1.52 -0.10 38.24
C PRO A 7 -1.49 -0.57 36.78
N ARG A 8 -0.51 -0.10 35.99
CA ARG A 8 -0.29 -0.49 34.60
C ARG A 8 0.72 -1.63 34.44
N LYS A 9 1.22 -2.19 35.55
CA LYS A 9 2.33 -3.18 35.58
C LYS A 9 3.60 -2.67 34.89
N TRP A 10 3.87 -1.37 35.03
CA TRP A 10 5.11 -0.75 34.57
C TRP A 10 5.97 -0.38 35.77
N ASP A 11 7.28 -0.30 35.52
CA ASP A 11 8.24 0.33 36.42
C ASP A 11 9.11 1.37 35.68
N MET A 12 10.09 1.94 36.37
CA MET A 12 10.99 2.94 35.78
C MET A 12 11.93 2.34 34.74
N PHE A 13 12.23 1.04 34.84
CA PHE A 13 13.06 0.33 33.87
C PHE A 13 12.29 0.18 32.54
N ASP A 14 10.99 -0.09 32.58
CA ASP A 14 10.14 -0.11 31.38
C ASP A 14 10.14 1.24 30.65
N VAL A 15 9.98 2.34 31.40
CA VAL A 15 10.03 3.71 30.84
C VAL A 15 11.41 4.00 30.25
N GLN A 16 12.48 3.65 30.96
CA GLN A 16 13.84 3.83 30.49
C GLN A 16 14.12 3.03 29.21
N ASN A 17 13.68 1.78 29.14
CA ASN A 17 13.82 0.94 27.94
C ASN A 17 13.10 1.52 26.73
N LEU A 18 11.92 2.11 26.96
CA LEU A 18 11.17 2.78 25.91
C LEU A 18 11.91 4.03 25.39
N LEU A 19 12.43 4.88 26.29
CA LEU A 19 13.14 6.12 25.92
C LEU A 19 14.56 5.87 25.39
N SER A 20 15.18 4.78 25.82
CA SER A 20 16.53 4.33 25.44
C SER A 20 16.49 3.34 24.27
N ASN A 21 15.42 3.34 23.48
CA ASN A 21 15.31 2.46 22.32
C ASN A 21 16.54 2.65 21.40
N PRO A 22 17.21 1.55 21.00
CA PRO A 22 18.46 1.62 20.22
C PRO A 22 18.29 2.29 18.85
N LEU A 23 17.06 2.42 18.35
CA LEU A 23 16.76 3.13 17.11
C LEU A 23 17.37 4.54 17.09
N ILE A 24 17.34 5.24 18.23
CA ILE A 24 17.88 6.59 18.37
C ILE A 24 19.17 6.53 19.19
N PRO A 25 20.34 6.69 18.57
CA PRO A 25 21.61 6.66 19.28
C PRO A 25 21.68 7.79 20.32
N ARG A 26 22.09 7.40 21.52
CA ARG A 26 22.31 8.28 22.67
C ARG A 26 23.70 8.04 23.24
N THR A 27 24.19 9.00 24.02
CA THR A 27 25.37 8.80 24.86
C THR A 27 25.09 7.76 25.95
N ASN A 28 26.14 7.23 26.57
CA ASN A 28 26.01 6.30 27.70
C ASN A 28 25.22 6.89 28.88
N ASP A 29 25.15 8.22 28.96
CA ASP A 29 24.41 8.96 30.00
C ASP A 29 22.97 9.30 29.56
N GLY A 30 22.50 8.78 28.42
CA GLY A 30 21.10 8.88 27.98
C GLY A 30 20.74 10.15 27.19
N TRP A 31 21.71 10.98 26.84
CA TRP A 31 21.52 12.22 26.08
C TRP A 31 21.66 12.02 24.58
N LEU A 32 21.01 12.84 23.77
CA LEU A 32 21.26 12.93 22.34
C LEU A 32 22.64 13.54 22.09
N THR A 33 23.29 13.05 21.04
CA THR A 33 24.57 13.59 20.59
C THR A 33 24.39 14.90 19.85
N ASP A 34 25.39 15.78 19.96
CA ASP A 34 25.49 17.06 19.23
C ASP A 34 25.68 16.87 17.71
N LYS A 35 26.05 15.66 17.27
CA LYS A 35 26.25 15.29 15.86
C LYS A 35 25.19 14.31 15.39
N ARG A 36 24.97 14.30 14.06
CA ARG A 36 24.16 13.26 13.41
C ARG A 36 24.79 11.89 13.62
N GLN A 37 23.96 10.93 14.02
CA GLN A 37 24.31 9.52 14.12
C GLN A 37 23.40 8.69 13.20
N PRO A 38 23.88 7.55 12.67
CA PRO A 38 23.03 6.62 11.94
C PRO A 38 21.91 6.09 12.85
N LEU A 39 20.70 5.88 12.32
CA LEU A 39 19.66 5.20 13.10
C LEU A 39 20.12 3.79 13.46
N GLY A 40 19.77 3.32 14.67
CA GLY A 40 20.05 1.96 15.14
C GLY A 40 19.10 0.92 14.56
N ILE A 41 18.87 0.98 13.25
CA ILE A 41 18.02 0.04 12.53
C ILE A 41 18.75 -1.30 12.30
N SER A 42 18.08 -2.40 12.60
CA SER A 42 18.55 -3.74 12.29
C SER A 42 18.09 -4.16 10.90
N GLY A 43 18.86 -5.01 10.21
CA GLY A 43 18.50 -5.52 8.89
C GLY A 43 19.72 -5.90 8.06
N ASN A 44 19.49 -6.63 6.98
CA ASN A 44 20.53 -7.02 6.02
C ASN A 44 20.67 -5.99 4.89
N GLN A 45 19.57 -5.30 4.56
CA GLN A 45 19.53 -4.29 3.52
C GLN A 45 18.97 -2.99 4.07
N TYR A 46 19.53 -1.89 3.62
CA TYR A 46 19.21 -0.55 4.09
C TYR A 46 18.79 0.33 2.93
N PHE A 47 17.83 1.22 3.20
CA PHE A 47 17.18 2.02 2.18
C PHE A 47 17.02 3.47 2.61
N THR A 48 17.02 4.36 1.62
CA THR A 48 16.84 5.81 1.79
C THR A 48 15.46 6.28 1.36
N ASN A 49 14.81 5.57 0.42
CA ASN A 49 13.52 5.99 -0.12
C ASN A 49 12.68 4.80 -0.59
N VAL A 50 11.37 4.95 -0.51
CA VAL A 50 10.35 4.11 -1.11
C VAL A 50 9.80 4.81 -2.35
N ASP A 51 10.17 4.34 -3.54
CA ASP A 51 9.78 4.95 -4.82
C ASP A 51 8.47 4.37 -5.37
N GLY A 52 8.08 3.16 -4.97
CA GLY A 52 6.90 2.52 -5.54
C GLY A 52 6.86 1.00 -5.53
N ILE A 53 5.94 0.48 -6.33
CA ILE A 53 5.72 -0.96 -6.53
C ILE A 53 5.30 -1.23 -7.97
N SER A 54 5.70 -2.37 -8.53
CA SER A 54 5.09 -2.92 -9.72
C SER A 54 4.49 -4.30 -9.48
N PHE A 55 3.43 -4.59 -10.23
CA PHE A 55 2.70 -5.84 -10.19
C PHE A 55 2.52 -6.35 -11.61
N ASN A 56 3.05 -7.55 -11.87
CA ASN A 56 2.81 -8.24 -13.12
C ASN A 56 1.49 -9.04 -13.03
N ILE A 57 0.47 -8.64 -13.79
CA ILE A 57 -0.87 -9.26 -13.76
C ILE A 57 -0.89 -10.70 -14.33
N ASP A 58 0.16 -11.06 -15.05
CA ASP A 58 0.30 -12.35 -15.72
C ASP A 58 1.07 -13.39 -14.91
N THR A 59 2.05 -12.95 -14.10
CA THR A 59 2.89 -13.85 -13.30
C THR A 59 2.65 -13.71 -11.80
N GLY A 60 2.00 -12.62 -11.37
CA GLY A 60 1.87 -12.24 -9.97
C GLY A 60 3.19 -11.76 -9.36
N GLU A 61 4.23 -11.53 -10.17
CA GLU A 61 5.50 -10.99 -9.70
C GLU A 61 5.29 -9.57 -9.18
N ILE A 62 5.81 -9.32 -7.98
CA ILE A 62 5.76 -8.02 -7.32
C ILE A 62 7.20 -7.52 -7.15
N LYS A 63 7.44 -6.28 -7.59
CA LYS A 63 8.75 -5.61 -7.42
C LYS A 63 8.55 -4.34 -6.63
N LEU A 64 9.28 -4.21 -5.53
CA LEU A 64 9.34 -2.97 -4.77
C LEU A 64 10.45 -2.10 -5.34
N PHE A 65 10.14 -0.83 -5.61
CA PHE A 65 11.13 0.16 -5.99
C PHE A 65 11.61 0.85 -4.72
N LEU A 66 12.70 0.35 -4.16
CA LEU A 66 13.35 0.89 -2.97
C LEU A 66 14.74 1.39 -3.36
N VAL A 67 15.18 2.51 -2.78
CA VAL A 67 16.51 3.08 -3.07
C VAL A 67 17.52 2.56 -2.04
N PRO A 68 18.36 1.57 -2.38
CA PRO A 68 19.30 0.99 -1.44
C PRO A 68 20.43 1.96 -1.09
N THR A 69 20.96 1.85 0.12
CA THR A 69 22.16 2.59 0.55
C THR A 69 23.15 1.67 1.25
N LYS A 70 24.44 1.90 1.01
CA LYS A 70 25.52 1.30 1.80
C LYS A 70 25.95 2.19 2.97
N ASN A 71 25.57 3.46 2.94
CA ASN A 71 25.90 4.40 4.00
C ASN A 71 24.83 4.31 5.10
N LYS A 72 25.20 3.72 6.24
CA LYS A 72 24.29 3.61 7.40
C LYS A 72 23.82 4.96 7.93
N ILE A 73 24.59 6.03 7.72
CA ILE A 73 24.19 7.38 8.15
C ILE A 73 22.94 7.86 7.41
N ASP A 74 22.80 7.49 6.14
CA ASP A 74 21.68 7.89 5.29
C ASP A 74 20.52 6.91 5.30
N ALA A 75 20.70 5.74 5.90
CA ALA A 75 19.67 4.73 5.97
C ALA A 75 18.48 5.21 6.83
N LEU A 76 17.29 5.21 6.22
CA LEU A 76 16.05 5.59 6.88
C LEU A 76 15.21 4.38 7.28
N PHE A 77 15.32 3.26 6.56
CA PHE A 77 14.63 2.01 6.88
C PHE A 77 15.40 0.79 6.36
N SER A 78 15.00 -0.39 6.77
CA SER A 78 15.60 -1.67 6.38
C SER A 78 14.58 -2.68 5.88
N ASP A 79 15.08 -3.85 5.45
CA ASP A 79 14.25 -5.02 5.16
C ASP A 79 13.43 -5.49 6.37
N ASN A 80 13.93 -5.29 7.60
CA ASN A 80 13.16 -5.57 8.81
C ASN A 80 11.94 -4.65 8.95
N ASP A 81 12.06 -3.37 8.58
CA ASP A 81 10.92 -2.44 8.61
C ASP A 81 9.86 -2.81 7.56
N LEU A 82 10.30 -3.21 6.37
CA LEU A 82 9.42 -3.74 5.33
C LEU A 82 8.64 -4.95 5.86
N ASN A 83 9.34 -5.90 6.47
CA ASN A 83 8.74 -7.10 7.06
C ASN A 83 7.76 -6.76 8.18
N GLU A 84 8.14 -5.84 9.07
CA GLU A 84 7.30 -5.38 10.17
C GLU A 84 5.99 -4.78 9.65
N VAL A 85 6.08 -3.84 8.70
CA VAL A 85 4.92 -3.18 8.11
C VAL A 85 3.99 -4.17 7.42
N PHE A 86 4.53 -5.02 6.55
CA PHE A 86 3.73 -5.95 5.73
C PHE A 86 3.13 -7.07 6.57
N SER A 87 3.93 -7.72 7.42
CA SER A 87 3.48 -8.87 8.21
C SER A 87 2.47 -8.50 9.30
N LYS A 88 2.55 -7.27 9.83
CA LYS A 88 1.61 -6.75 10.84
C LYS A 88 0.43 -5.99 10.24
N GLY A 89 0.37 -5.79 8.92
CA GLY A 89 -0.78 -5.14 8.29
C GLY A 89 -0.84 -3.63 8.52
N ILE A 90 0.30 -2.94 8.68
CA ILE A 90 0.33 -1.53 9.07
C ILE A 90 0.15 -0.64 7.83
N THR A 91 -1.08 -0.24 7.53
CA THR A 91 -1.37 0.68 6.42
C THR A 91 -1.34 2.16 6.82
N GLN A 92 -1.56 2.44 8.10
CA GLN A 92 -1.60 3.77 8.69
C GLN A 92 -1.11 3.71 10.13
N ALA A 93 -0.69 4.86 10.65
CA ALA A 93 -0.28 4.99 12.05
C ALA A 93 -0.74 6.34 12.62
N ILE A 94 -1.30 6.29 13.83
CA ILE A 94 -1.55 7.46 14.66
C ILE A 94 -0.81 7.31 15.98
N PHE A 95 -0.34 8.42 16.51
CA PHE A 95 0.37 8.48 17.78
C PHE A 95 0.04 9.78 18.51
N THR A 96 -0.16 9.70 19.82
CA THR A 96 -0.23 10.86 20.69
C THR A 96 0.21 10.49 22.10
N LEU A 97 0.73 11.48 22.81
CA LEU A 97 0.82 11.44 24.26
C LEU A 97 -0.35 12.25 24.84
N ASP A 98 -1.06 11.68 25.82
CA ASP A 98 -2.19 12.34 26.46
C ASP A 98 -1.77 13.66 27.11
N GLN A 99 -2.74 14.57 27.22
CA GLN A 99 -2.52 15.80 27.96
C GLN A 99 -2.23 15.48 29.43
N PRO A 100 -1.34 16.25 30.09
CA PRO A 100 -1.19 16.15 31.53
C PRO A 100 -2.55 16.34 32.21
N ASP A 101 -2.90 15.50 33.18
CA ASP A 101 -4.14 15.64 33.96
C ASP A 101 -4.17 17.02 34.64
N SER A 102 -5.15 17.86 34.30
CA SER A 102 -5.30 19.22 34.85
C SER A 102 -5.56 19.25 36.34
N LYS A 103 -6.05 18.13 36.92
CA LYS A 103 -6.28 17.98 38.37
C LYS A 103 -5.03 17.59 39.12
N LEU A 104 -3.98 17.16 38.42
CA LEU A 104 -2.68 16.90 39.01
C LEU A 104 -1.78 18.10 38.76
N LEU A 105 -1.26 18.70 39.84
CA LEU A 105 -0.21 19.73 39.78
C LEU A 105 0.99 19.30 38.89
N SER A 106 1.23 17.99 38.79
CA SER A 106 2.09 17.36 37.80
C SER A 106 1.66 15.90 37.61
N HIS A 107 1.21 15.51 36.41
CA HIS A 107 1.14 14.08 36.05
C HIS A 107 2.52 13.65 35.53
N PRO A 108 3.27 12.76 36.21
CA PRO A 108 4.67 12.48 35.86
C PRO A 108 4.84 11.80 34.49
N PHE A 109 3.79 11.19 33.92
CA PHE A 109 3.86 10.47 32.65
C PHE A 109 2.65 10.75 31.75
N GLN A 110 2.88 11.24 30.54
CA GLN A 110 1.80 11.27 29.55
C GLN A 110 1.50 9.84 29.08
N GLU A 111 0.22 9.45 29.02
CA GLU A 111 -0.16 8.14 28.50
C GLU A 111 0.02 8.12 26.98
N MET A 112 0.69 7.08 26.49
CA MET A 112 0.88 6.88 25.06
C MET A 112 -0.36 6.22 24.45
N LYS A 113 -0.98 6.89 23.48
CA LYS A 113 -2.06 6.34 22.65
C LYS A 113 -1.59 6.23 21.21
N TYR A 114 -1.88 5.09 20.59
CA TYR A 114 -1.47 4.82 19.22
C TYR A 114 -2.45 3.84 18.56
N GLY A 115 -2.51 3.90 17.23
CA GLY A 115 -3.43 3.09 16.44
C GLY A 115 -2.85 2.79 15.06
N PRO A 116 -3.08 1.59 14.51
CA PRO A 116 -3.83 0.47 15.10
C PRO A 116 -3.01 -0.28 16.16
N SER A 117 -3.56 -0.43 17.39
CA SER A 117 -2.79 -0.93 18.54
C SER A 117 -2.35 -2.39 18.40
N SER A 118 -3.16 -3.23 17.71
CA SER A 118 -2.84 -4.63 17.44
C SER A 118 -1.60 -4.83 16.57
N SER A 119 -1.29 -3.86 15.72
CA SER A 119 -0.24 -3.97 14.71
C SER A 119 0.98 -3.12 15.04
N LEU A 120 0.80 -1.95 15.65
CA LEU A 120 1.91 -1.06 16.00
C LEU A 120 2.63 -1.42 17.31
N VAL A 121 2.03 -2.21 18.19
CA VAL A 121 2.68 -2.54 19.47
C VAL A 121 4.00 -3.29 19.22
N HIS A 122 5.04 -2.92 19.98
CA HIS A 122 6.39 -3.46 19.86
C HIS A 122 6.96 -3.39 18.44
N THR A 123 6.85 -2.22 17.80
CA THR A 123 7.39 -1.96 16.47
C THR A 123 8.44 -0.85 16.49
N GLN A 124 9.38 -0.90 15.55
CA GLN A 124 10.27 0.23 15.30
C GLN A 124 9.53 1.41 14.70
N TYR A 125 8.40 1.17 14.03
CA TYR A 125 7.49 2.24 13.62
C TYR A 125 6.94 3.01 14.83
N LEU A 126 6.40 2.33 15.84
CA LEU A 126 5.90 3.00 17.06
C LEU A 126 7.01 3.75 17.80
N ALA A 127 8.21 3.17 17.88
CA ALA A 127 9.38 3.86 18.44
C ALA A 127 9.69 5.15 17.66
N THR A 128 9.68 5.10 16.33
CA THR A 128 9.90 6.27 15.47
C THR A 128 8.86 7.38 15.76
N LEU A 129 7.58 7.01 15.89
CA LEU A 129 6.51 7.96 16.21
C LEU A 129 6.71 8.64 17.56
N LEU A 130 7.05 7.85 18.59
CA LEU A 130 7.37 8.37 19.93
C LEU A 130 8.54 9.34 19.90
N HIS A 131 9.64 8.96 19.24
CA HIS A 131 10.84 9.78 19.20
C HIS A 131 10.64 11.07 18.42
N ALA A 132 9.91 11.03 17.31
CA ALA A 132 9.57 12.24 16.55
C ALA A 132 8.71 13.21 17.37
N ASP A 133 7.73 12.71 18.13
CA ASP A 133 6.92 13.53 19.05
C ASP A 133 7.77 14.14 20.18
N TYR A 134 8.65 13.34 20.79
CA TYR A 134 9.58 13.83 21.82
C TYR A 134 10.54 14.89 21.27
N LEU A 135 11.11 14.68 20.08
CA LEU A 135 11.96 15.68 19.43
C LEU A 135 11.22 16.99 19.21
N LEU A 136 9.99 16.93 18.70
CA LEU A 136 9.17 18.13 18.50
C LEU A 136 8.97 18.88 19.82
N LYS A 137 8.71 18.16 20.91
CA LYS A 137 8.60 18.75 22.27
C LYS A 137 9.92 19.33 22.77
N MET A 138 11.04 18.66 22.52
CA MET A 138 12.36 19.15 22.95
C MET A 138 12.77 20.40 22.16
N ILE A 139 12.50 20.45 20.85
CA ILE A 139 12.80 21.61 20.00
C ILE A 139 11.89 22.79 20.36
N THR A 140 10.59 22.57 20.54
CA THR A 140 9.63 23.63 20.91
C THR A 140 9.95 24.27 22.27
N THR A 141 10.32 23.45 23.25
CA THR A 141 10.62 23.90 24.62
C THR A 141 12.07 24.32 24.84
N GLY A 142 13.00 23.87 23.98
CA GLY A 142 14.44 24.03 24.20
C GLY A 142 14.98 23.22 25.38
N THR A 143 14.23 22.22 25.83
CA THR A 143 14.56 21.38 26.98
C THR A 143 14.64 19.93 26.52
N GLU A 144 15.79 19.29 26.73
CA GLU A 144 15.96 17.87 26.47
C GLU A 144 15.68 17.07 27.75
N VAL A 145 15.10 15.88 27.58
CA VAL A 145 14.88 14.91 28.64
C VAL A 145 15.83 13.74 28.41
N CYS A 146 16.66 13.45 29.42
CA CYS A 146 17.54 12.29 29.40
C CYS A 146 16.72 11.00 29.35
N ALA A 147 17.21 10.00 28.61
CA ALA A 147 16.54 8.70 28.49
C ALA A 147 16.78 7.73 29.66
N ILE A 148 17.70 8.08 30.58
CA ILE A 148 18.07 7.24 31.74
C ILE A 148 17.44 7.83 33.00
N ALA A 149 16.84 6.96 33.83
CA ALA A 149 16.27 7.36 35.11
C ALA A 149 17.35 8.02 36.00
N PRO A 150 17.07 9.14 36.70
CA PRO A 150 15.75 9.72 36.98
C PRO A 150 15.23 10.72 35.93
N PHE A 151 15.68 10.60 34.68
CA PHE A 151 15.28 11.43 33.54
C PHE A 151 15.52 12.94 33.76
N PRO A 152 16.76 13.34 34.11
CA PRO A 152 17.09 14.76 34.26
C PRO A 152 16.77 15.55 32.99
N MET A 153 16.46 16.83 33.16
CA MET A 153 16.16 17.76 32.08
C MET A 153 17.28 18.77 31.92
N GLU A 154 17.71 19.03 30.68
CA GLU A 154 18.72 20.03 30.36
C GLU A 154 18.11 21.15 29.51
N LYS A 155 18.21 22.39 30.00
CA LYS A 155 17.85 23.60 29.25
C LYS A 155 19.00 23.94 28.29
N GLU A 156 18.67 24.52 27.13
CA GLU A 156 19.68 24.84 26.09
C GLU A 156 20.40 23.59 25.55
N SER A 157 19.60 22.55 25.33
CA SER A 157 20.06 21.20 25.07
C SER A 157 20.84 21.00 23.78
N ASN A 158 21.51 19.85 23.70
CA ASN A 158 22.25 19.40 22.52
C ASN A 158 21.36 19.25 21.28
N VAL A 159 20.05 19.06 21.47
CA VAL A 159 19.04 19.00 20.40
C VAL A 159 19.17 20.22 19.47
N LEU A 160 19.16 21.44 19.99
CA LEU A 160 19.26 22.63 19.13
C LEU A 160 20.69 22.81 18.60
N ARG A 161 21.72 22.44 19.39
CA ARG A 161 23.13 22.55 18.97
C ARG A 161 23.46 21.69 17.75
N ARG A 162 22.73 20.59 17.54
CA ARG A 162 22.85 19.72 16.36
C ARG A 162 22.38 20.38 15.06
N LEU A 163 21.55 21.41 15.15
CA LEU A 163 21.08 22.16 13.98
C LEU A 163 22.09 23.25 13.57
N PRO A 164 22.12 23.66 12.30
CA PRO A 164 22.90 24.80 11.84
C PRO A 164 22.32 26.12 12.40
N ARG A 165 23.16 27.15 12.51
CA ARG A 165 22.80 28.42 13.17
C ARG A 165 21.51 29.05 12.67
N HIS A 166 21.24 29.03 11.36
CA HIS A 166 20.01 29.62 10.84
C HIS A 166 18.76 28.85 11.30
N LEU A 167 18.81 27.51 11.36
CA LEU A 167 17.72 26.72 11.92
C LEU A 167 17.57 26.91 13.43
N GLN A 168 18.69 27.07 14.16
CA GLN A 168 18.64 27.41 15.59
C GLN A 168 17.89 28.72 15.85
N GLU A 169 18.15 29.76 15.03
CA GLU A 169 17.45 31.04 15.14
C GLU A 169 15.97 30.92 14.74
N LEU A 170 15.65 30.21 13.65
CA LEU A 170 14.27 30.01 13.19
C LEU A 170 13.43 29.20 14.17
N LEU A 171 14.03 28.20 14.81
CA LEU A 171 13.38 27.28 15.75
C LEU A 171 13.67 27.61 17.21
N LYS A 172 14.15 28.83 17.48
CA LYS A 172 14.42 29.30 18.83
C LYS A 172 13.22 29.01 19.74
N PRO A 173 13.42 28.45 20.95
CA PRO A 173 12.32 28.08 21.85
C PRO A 173 11.38 29.25 22.13
N LEU A 174 10.09 28.96 22.29
CA LEU A 174 9.05 30.00 22.39
C LEU A 174 9.31 30.98 23.54
N HIS A 175 9.81 30.49 24.68
CA HIS A 175 10.13 31.30 25.86
C HIS A 175 11.31 32.26 25.65
N GLN A 176 12.11 32.06 24.60
CA GLN A 176 13.28 32.88 24.27
C GLN A 176 13.02 33.87 23.12
N ARG A 177 11.81 33.88 22.55
CA ARG A 177 11.42 34.80 21.47
C ARG A 177 11.06 36.17 22.07
N GLU A 178 11.53 37.26 21.47
CA GLU A 178 11.39 38.60 22.07
C GLU A 178 9.94 39.04 22.32
N LYS A 179 8.99 38.51 21.54
CA LYS A 179 7.56 38.82 21.64
C LYS A 179 6.81 38.07 22.75
N THR A 180 7.44 37.17 23.51
CA THR A 180 6.76 36.36 24.54
C THR A 180 7.07 36.79 25.98
N LYS A 181 7.90 37.83 26.19
CA LYS A 181 8.39 38.24 27.53
C LYS A 181 7.29 38.63 28.55
N ASN A 182 6.08 38.97 28.10
CA ASN A 182 4.96 39.38 28.96
C ASN A 182 3.71 38.48 28.83
N LEU A 183 3.80 37.38 28.08
CA LEU A 183 2.71 36.42 27.94
C LEU A 183 3.11 35.18 28.73
N TRP A 184 2.49 34.95 29.89
CA TRP A 184 2.35 33.58 30.38
C TRP A 184 1.61 32.84 29.28
N GLY A 185 2.38 32.12 28.45
CA GLY A 185 1.92 31.62 27.16
C GLY A 185 0.71 30.73 27.33
N ASN A 186 -0.33 30.96 26.53
CA ASN A 186 -1.41 29.99 26.44
C ASN A 186 -0.81 28.64 26.00
N ALA A 187 -1.26 27.56 26.61
CA ALA A 187 -0.77 26.23 26.28
C ALA A 187 -1.12 25.92 24.81
N HIS A 188 -0.17 25.35 24.07
CA HIS A 188 -0.38 24.91 22.71
C HIS A 188 0.03 23.46 22.57
N ARG A 189 -0.75 22.70 21.80
CA ARG A 189 -0.37 21.36 21.35
C ARG A 189 0.31 21.48 20.00
N PHE A 190 1.44 20.81 19.81
CA PHE A 190 2.09 20.63 18.52
C PHE A 190 2.03 19.15 18.12
N TRP A 191 1.87 18.87 16.83
CA TRP A 191 1.97 17.52 16.28
C TRP A 191 2.51 17.54 14.86
N ILE A 192 2.98 16.38 14.42
CA ILE A 192 3.40 16.14 13.04
C ILE A 192 2.25 15.45 12.31
N GLU A 193 1.90 15.94 11.13
CA GLU A 193 0.91 15.34 10.25
C GLU A 193 1.50 15.16 8.86
N ALA A 194 1.33 13.97 8.30
CA ALA A 194 1.65 13.73 6.91
C ALA A 194 0.55 14.30 6.00
N GLY A 195 0.97 15.01 4.95
CA GLY A 195 0.09 15.41 3.86
C GLY A 195 -0.34 14.26 2.98
N ASN A 196 -1.08 14.61 1.93
CA ASN A 196 -1.50 13.65 0.92
C ASN A 196 -0.28 13.05 0.20
N LEU A 197 -0.18 11.72 0.22
CA LEU A 197 0.74 10.98 -0.64
C LEU A 197 0.15 10.92 -2.05
N ILE A 198 0.78 11.62 -2.99
CA ILE A 198 0.42 11.57 -4.41
C ILE A 198 1.17 10.38 -5.03
N TYR A 199 0.49 9.60 -5.86
CA TYR A 199 1.11 8.54 -6.63
C TYR A 199 0.61 8.53 -8.07
N GLU A 200 1.48 8.09 -8.97
CA GLU A 200 1.15 7.90 -10.39
C GLU A 200 0.95 6.41 -10.67
N ARG A 201 -0.10 6.08 -11.42
CA ARG A 201 -0.39 4.73 -11.89
C ARG A 201 -0.11 4.64 -13.38
N GLN A 202 0.78 3.74 -13.78
CA GLN A 202 1.13 3.46 -15.17
C GLN A 202 0.79 1.99 -15.50
N VAL A 203 0.26 1.75 -16.69
CA VAL A 203 -0.05 0.39 -17.17
C VAL A 203 0.79 0.11 -18.40
N ASN A 204 1.70 -0.86 -18.29
CA ASN A 204 2.51 -1.36 -19.39
C ASN A 204 1.87 -2.64 -19.96
N ASN A 205 1.04 -2.46 -21.00
CA ASN A 205 0.34 -3.57 -21.66
C ASN A 205 1.30 -4.59 -22.31
N ALA A 206 2.48 -4.16 -22.76
CA ALA A 206 3.43 -5.06 -23.41
C ALA A 206 4.07 -6.06 -22.44
N GLN A 207 4.20 -5.68 -21.16
CA GLN A 207 4.79 -6.50 -20.11
C GLN A 207 3.76 -7.00 -19.09
N SER A 208 2.47 -6.70 -19.31
CA SER A 208 1.39 -7.00 -18.37
C SER A 208 1.72 -6.49 -16.96
N GLU A 209 2.23 -5.26 -16.87
CA GLU A 209 2.73 -4.69 -15.62
C GLU A 209 1.95 -3.43 -15.25
N ILE A 210 1.52 -3.34 -13.99
CA ILE A 210 0.96 -2.13 -13.38
C ILE A 210 2.02 -1.57 -12.45
N ILE A 211 2.41 -0.31 -12.67
CA ILE A 211 3.43 0.39 -11.89
C ILE A 211 2.76 1.51 -11.10
N TYR A 212 3.04 1.57 -9.80
CA TYR A 212 2.69 2.68 -8.92
C TYR A 212 3.98 3.40 -8.49
N ARG A 213 4.12 4.68 -8.84
CA ARG A 213 5.23 5.54 -8.42
C ARG A 213 4.75 6.48 -7.34
N LEU A 214 5.38 6.43 -6.17
CA LEU A 214 5.06 7.29 -5.03
C LEU A 214 5.82 8.60 -5.14
N GLY A 215 5.12 9.71 -4.94
CA GLY A 215 5.72 11.04 -4.81
C GLY A 215 6.30 11.30 -3.41
N ASP A 216 6.87 12.50 -3.21
CA ASP A 216 7.26 12.96 -1.88
C ASP A 216 6.01 13.27 -1.03
N VAL A 217 6.13 13.02 0.27
CA VAL A 217 5.10 13.31 1.26
C VAL A 217 5.49 14.58 1.99
N LYS A 218 4.69 15.64 1.87
CA LYS A 218 4.90 16.86 2.67
C LYS A 218 4.52 16.57 4.12
N MET A 219 5.42 16.84 5.05
CA MET A 219 5.15 16.73 6.49
C MET A 219 4.88 18.12 7.04
N PHE A 220 3.85 18.23 7.87
CA PHE A 220 3.41 19.48 8.47
C PHE A 220 3.57 19.40 9.97
N VAL A 221 4.15 20.43 10.57
CA VAL A 221 3.98 20.67 12.00
C VAL A 221 2.76 21.55 12.17
N LYS A 222 1.74 21.01 12.82
CA LYS A 222 0.53 21.73 13.16
C LYS A 222 0.53 22.10 14.63
N LYS A 223 -0.31 23.08 14.97
CA LYS A 223 -0.48 23.57 16.32
C LYS A 223 -1.95 23.83 16.62
N HIS A 224 -2.32 23.67 17.89
CA HIS A 224 -3.66 24.00 18.40
C HIS A 224 -3.51 24.78 19.71
N LEU A 225 -4.14 25.96 19.78
CA LEU A 225 -4.26 26.73 21.02
C LEU A 225 -5.21 26.02 21.99
N LEU A 226 -4.77 25.79 23.21
CA LEU A 226 -5.57 25.17 24.25
C LEU A 226 -6.18 26.24 25.17
N GLU A 227 -7.44 26.02 25.58
CA GLU A 227 -8.18 26.88 26.51
C GLU A 227 -8.80 26.04 27.64
N TYR A 228 -9.06 26.67 28.79
CA TYR A 228 -9.79 26.00 29.86
C TYR A 228 -11.30 26.07 29.61
N ASP A 229 -11.98 24.94 29.62
CA ASP A 229 -13.44 24.88 29.64
C ASP A 229 -14.01 25.35 31.00
N GLU A 230 -15.33 25.48 31.09
CA GLU A 230 -16.02 25.89 32.33
C GLU A 230 -15.78 24.93 33.50
N GLN A 231 -15.34 23.70 33.22
CA GLN A 231 -15.03 22.66 34.19
C GLN A 231 -13.54 22.62 34.56
N GLY A 232 -12.72 23.53 34.01
CA GLY A 232 -11.28 23.61 34.25
C GLY A 232 -10.46 22.53 33.53
N ASN A 233 -11.01 21.86 32.51
CA ASN A 233 -10.25 20.98 31.64
C ASN A 233 -9.67 21.77 30.48
N LEU A 234 -8.48 21.36 30.04
CA LEU A 234 -7.80 21.98 28.92
C LEU A 234 -8.33 21.37 27.61
N ILE A 235 -9.04 22.18 26.81
CA ILE A 235 -9.68 21.78 25.55
C ILE A 235 -9.12 22.58 24.36
N ASP A 236 -9.36 22.07 23.17
CA ASP A 236 -8.96 22.69 21.91
C ASP A 236 -9.83 23.93 21.60
N ASP A 237 -9.22 25.13 21.47
CA ASP A 237 -9.96 26.36 21.10
C ASP A 237 -10.43 26.24 19.63
N THR A 238 -11.71 26.00 19.42
CA THR A 238 -12.26 25.77 18.07
C THR A 238 -12.45 27.07 17.27
N ILE A 239 -12.42 28.23 17.93
CA ILE A 239 -12.76 29.53 17.33
C ILE A 239 -11.53 30.21 16.76
N ARG A 240 -10.41 30.22 17.49
CA ARG A 240 -9.18 30.96 17.10
C ARG A 240 -8.22 30.16 16.22
N ASN A 241 -8.35 28.84 16.17
CA ASN A 241 -7.44 27.98 15.41
C ASN A 241 -7.74 27.90 13.90
N ASN A 242 -8.76 28.61 13.40
CA ASN A 242 -9.25 28.45 12.03
C ASN A 242 -8.61 29.41 10.99
N THR A 243 -7.38 29.90 11.23
CA THR A 243 -6.72 30.83 10.28
C THR A 243 -5.30 30.36 9.91
N ASN A 244 -5.09 30.07 8.61
CA ASN A 244 -3.77 29.75 8.01
C ASN A 244 -2.77 30.93 8.02
N LEU A 245 -3.09 32.02 8.71
CA LEU A 245 -2.32 33.26 8.76
C LEU A 245 -1.79 33.56 10.17
N ASP A 246 -1.81 32.58 11.07
CA ASP A 246 -1.39 32.79 12.45
C ASP A 246 0.07 33.30 12.55
N GLN A 247 0.20 34.57 12.93
CA GLN A 247 1.48 35.26 13.16
C GLN A 247 1.94 35.16 14.62
N SER A 248 1.28 34.35 15.44
CA SER A 248 1.73 34.04 16.80
C SER A 248 3.13 33.42 16.78
N PRO A 249 3.91 33.53 17.86
CA PRO A 249 5.19 32.84 18.00
C PRO A 249 5.09 31.34 17.70
N GLU A 250 3.99 30.69 18.08
CA GLU A 250 3.66 29.29 17.86
C GLU A 250 3.34 28.99 16.39
N GLY A 251 2.52 29.83 15.75
CA GLY A 251 2.24 29.73 14.31
C GLY A 251 3.50 29.90 13.46
N LEU A 252 4.35 30.88 13.81
CA LEU A 252 5.64 31.09 13.16
C LEU A 252 6.61 29.92 13.38
N PHE A 253 6.62 29.31 14.58
CA PHE A 253 7.40 28.11 14.85
C PHE A 253 6.93 26.93 13.97
N ALA A 254 5.62 26.65 13.98
CA ALA A 254 5.04 25.53 13.23
C ALA A 254 5.29 25.69 11.71
N LYS A 255 5.14 26.91 11.19
CA LYS A 255 5.46 27.25 9.81
C LYS A 255 6.94 27.04 9.51
N ALA A 256 7.84 27.60 10.31
CA ALA A 256 9.28 27.46 10.09
C ALA A 256 9.74 26.00 10.14
N PHE A 257 9.21 25.21 11.09
CA PHE A 257 9.51 23.79 11.16
C PHE A 257 9.01 23.05 9.92
N THR A 258 7.79 23.35 9.46
CA THR A 258 7.21 22.78 8.23
C THR A 258 8.04 23.11 7.00
N ASP A 259 8.36 24.39 6.80
CA ASP A 259 9.09 24.87 5.62
C ASP A 259 10.50 24.26 5.54
N HIS A 260 11.11 23.97 6.70
CA HIS A 260 12.44 23.38 6.82
C HIS A 260 12.45 21.90 7.24
N TYR A 261 11.32 21.19 7.15
CA TYR A 261 11.18 19.84 7.72
C TYR A 261 12.25 18.86 7.20
N ASN A 262 12.51 18.86 5.90
CA ASN A 262 13.50 17.99 5.27
C ASN A 262 14.93 18.34 5.72
N GLU A 263 15.22 19.63 5.87
CA GLU A 263 16.52 20.11 6.32
C GLU A 263 16.76 19.71 7.78
N ILE A 264 15.78 19.93 8.65
CA ILE A 264 15.80 19.49 10.05
C ILE A 264 15.97 17.97 10.12
N GLY A 265 15.23 17.23 9.30
CA GLY A 265 15.30 15.78 9.20
C GLY A 265 16.66 15.24 8.73
N SER A 266 17.45 16.03 8.00
CA SER A 266 18.83 15.67 7.66
C SER A 266 19.74 15.61 8.89
N TYR A 267 19.36 16.31 9.97
CA TYR A 267 20.00 16.23 11.28
C TYR A 267 19.30 15.22 12.18
N PHE A 268 17.97 15.07 12.09
CA PHE A 268 17.15 14.14 12.87
C PHE A 268 16.46 13.12 11.95
N PRO A 269 17.16 12.03 11.56
CA PRO A 269 16.69 11.09 10.54
C PRO A 269 15.37 10.40 10.89
N GLU A 270 14.99 10.31 12.16
CA GLU A 270 13.69 9.81 12.60
C GLU A 270 12.51 10.61 12.02
N LEU A 271 12.69 11.91 11.73
CA LEU A 271 11.68 12.73 11.06
C LEU A 271 11.52 12.33 9.59
N LEU A 272 12.62 12.09 8.87
CA LEU A 272 12.57 11.63 7.48
C LEU A 272 12.03 10.21 7.39
N ARG A 273 12.39 9.36 8.35
CA ARG A 273 11.91 7.98 8.45
C ARG A 273 10.38 7.89 8.55
N LEU A 274 9.71 8.85 9.20
CA LEU A 274 8.23 8.88 9.24
C LEU A 274 7.60 8.86 7.84
N LYS A 275 8.18 9.60 6.89
CA LYS A 275 7.71 9.64 5.50
C LYS A 275 7.81 8.26 4.84
N GLU A 276 8.95 7.60 5.03
CA GLU A 276 9.23 6.33 4.36
C GLU A 276 8.41 5.19 4.96
N LEU A 277 8.21 5.16 6.27
CA LEU A 277 7.32 4.18 6.92
C LEU A 277 5.85 4.37 6.49
N LEU A 278 5.41 5.62 6.30
CA LEU A 278 4.08 5.91 5.74
C LEU A 278 3.95 5.40 4.30
N LYS A 279 4.97 5.61 3.46
CA LYS A 279 4.97 5.10 2.08
C LYS A 279 4.93 3.58 2.04
N LEU A 280 5.64 2.88 2.94
CA LEU A 280 5.52 1.41 3.07
C LEU A 280 4.08 0.98 3.38
N GLY A 281 3.42 1.67 4.31
CA GLY A 281 2.00 1.43 4.61
C GLY A 281 1.08 1.67 3.41
N ALA A 282 1.37 2.69 2.60
CA ALA A 282 0.63 2.95 1.36
C ALA A 282 0.84 1.86 0.31
N LEU A 283 2.06 1.34 0.13
CA LEU A 283 2.31 0.20 -0.75
C LEU A 283 1.50 -1.03 -0.32
N LEU A 284 1.44 -1.30 0.98
CA LEU A 284 0.63 -2.38 1.52
C LEU A 284 -0.86 -2.16 1.26
N ALA A 285 -1.37 -0.93 1.43
CA ALA A 285 -2.75 -0.60 1.13
C ALA A 285 -3.08 -0.81 -0.36
N ILE A 286 -2.18 -0.43 -1.27
CA ILE A 286 -2.31 -0.70 -2.71
C ILE A 286 -2.39 -2.21 -2.97
N LEU A 287 -1.53 -3.01 -2.33
CA LEU A 287 -1.54 -4.46 -2.46
C LEU A 287 -2.82 -5.10 -1.91
N GLN A 288 -3.32 -4.64 -0.76
CA GLN A 288 -4.57 -5.11 -0.17
C GLN A 288 -5.76 -4.80 -1.10
N ASN A 289 -5.81 -3.59 -1.67
CA ASN A 289 -6.82 -3.26 -2.67
C ASN A 289 -6.74 -4.20 -3.89
N HIS A 290 -5.55 -4.54 -4.37
CA HIS A 290 -5.39 -5.51 -5.45
C HIS A 290 -5.87 -6.91 -5.06
N TYR A 291 -5.55 -7.35 -3.84
CA TYR A 291 -6.01 -8.62 -3.29
C TYR A 291 -7.53 -8.69 -3.21
N GLU A 292 -8.17 -7.65 -2.67
CA GLU A 292 -9.63 -7.56 -2.52
C GLU A 292 -10.31 -7.57 -3.89
N ASN A 293 -9.82 -6.75 -4.83
CA ASN A 293 -10.32 -6.74 -6.21
C ASN A 293 -10.20 -8.12 -6.87
N LEU A 294 -9.05 -8.81 -6.72
CA LEU A 294 -8.88 -10.16 -7.27
C LEU A 294 -9.86 -11.16 -6.65
N THR A 295 -10.13 -11.02 -5.36
CA THR A 295 -11.06 -11.89 -4.61
C THR A 295 -12.51 -11.63 -5.02
N GLU A 296 -12.93 -10.37 -5.12
CA GLU A 296 -14.27 -9.98 -5.57
C GLU A 296 -14.51 -10.42 -7.02
N MET A 297 -13.53 -10.26 -7.90
CA MET A 297 -13.72 -10.69 -9.28
C MET A 297 -13.94 -12.22 -9.39
N MET A 298 -13.46 -13.04 -8.44
CA MET A 298 -13.68 -14.50 -8.44
C MET A 298 -15.13 -14.90 -8.13
N THR A 299 -15.90 -14.05 -7.44
CA THR A 299 -17.30 -14.33 -7.10
C THR A 299 -18.24 -14.06 -8.28
N ASN A 300 -17.96 -13.04 -9.08
CA ASN A 300 -18.82 -12.56 -10.18
C ASN A 300 -18.42 -13.05 -11.59
N GLU A 301 -17.55 -14.05 -11.70
CA GLU A 301 -16.93 -14.48 -12.96
C GLU A 301 -17.88 -15.13 -13.97
N GLN A 302 -18.89 -15.85 -13.50
CA GLN A 302 -19.72 -16.68 -14.36
C GLN A 302 -20.55 -15.83 -15.34
N SER A 303 -21.27 -14.84 -14.84
CA SER A 303 -22.10 -13.94 -15.65
C SER A 303 -21.26 -13.17 -16.69
N SER A 304 -20.07 -12.70 -16.30
CA SER A 304 -19.15 -12.02 -17.24
C SER A 304 -18.69 -12.93 -18.39
N VAL A 305 -18.48 -14.23 -18.13
CA VAL A 305 -18.10 -15.20 -19.17
C VAL A 305 -19.29 -15.54 -20.06
N GLU A 306 -20.48 -15.70 -19.51
CA GLU A 306 -21.72 -15.94 -20.27
C GLU A 306 -22.03 -14.78 -21.22
N GLU A 307 -21.89 -13.53 -20.76
CA GLU A 307 -22.04 -12.33 -21.60
C GLU A 307 -21.00 -12.27 -22.73
N MET A 308 -19.73 -12.58 -22.41
CA MET A 308 -18.65 -12.64 -23.41
C MET A 308 -18.94 -13.69 -24.48
N LEU A 309 -19.34 -14.90 -24.09
CA LEU A 309 -19.66 -15.97 -25.04
C LEU A 309 -20.89 -15.60 -25.88
N THR A 310 -21.92 -14.99 -25.27
CA THR A 310 -23.09 -14.48 -25.99
C THR A 310 -22.68 -13.44 -27.03
N SER A 311 -21.76 -12.53 -26.69
CA SER A 311 -21.20 -11.55 -27.62
C SER A 311 -20.45 -12.22 -28.77
N VAL A 312 -19.52 -13.14 -28.49
CA VAL A 312 -18.80 -13.90 -29.53
C VAL A 312 -19.78 -14.64 -30.44
N LYS A 313 -20.82 -15.27 -29.88
CA LYS A 313 -21.83 -15.99 -30.67
C LYS A 313 -22.59 -15.07 -31.60
N SER A 314 -22.99 -13.88 -31.14
CA SER A 314 -23.70 -12.90 -31.98
C SER A 314 -22.86 -12.33 -33.12
N GLN A 315 -21.53 -12.42 -33.04
CA GLN A 315 -20.62 -12.02 -34.13
C GLN A 315 -20.52 -13.10 -35.22
N ILE A 316 -20.91 -14.35 -34.92
CA ILE A 316 -20.94 -15.45 -35.88
C ILE A 316 -22.20 -15.31 -36.73
N ARG A 317 -22.07 -14.69 -37.91
CA ARG A 317 -23.20 -14.41 -38.83
C ARG A 317 -23.87 -15.68 -39.37
N GLU A 318 -23.05 -16.64 -39.80
CA GLU A 318 -23.50 -17.97 -40.25
C GLU A 318 -22.47 -18.99 -39.75
N TYR A 319 -22.93 -19.94 -38.94
CA TYR A 319 -22.09 -21.06 -38.51
C TYR A 319 -22.26 -22.21 -39.53
N PRO A 320 -21.22 -22.59 -40.29
CA PRO A 320 -21.31 -23.56 -41.36
C PRO A 320 -21.44 -24.98 -40.78
N GLN A 321 -22.63 -25.36 -40.32
CA GLN A 321 -22.83 -26.73 -39.82
C GLN A 321 -22.93 -27.71 -40.98
N ALA A 322 -22.14 -28.79 -40.94
CA ALA A 322 -22.17 -29.87 -41.92
C ALA A 322 -23.40 -30.81 -41.73
N THR A 323 -24.61 -30.25 -41.83
CA THR A 323 -25.88 -30.99 -41.74
C THR A 323 -26.42 -31.33 -43.12
N THR A 324 -27.20 -32.41 -43.22
CA THR A 324 -27.92 -32.78 -44.45
C THR A 324 -28.79 -31.63 -44.97
N TYR A 325 -29.40 -30.87 -44.05
CA TYR A 325 -30.19 -29.69 -44.38
C TYR A 325 -29.33 -28.61 -45.09
N ASN A 326 -28.20 -28.23 -44.50
CA ASN A 326 -27.31 -27.21 -45.08
C ASN A 326 -26.70 -27.67 -46.41
N VAL A 327 -26.33 -28.95 -46.52
CA VAL A 327 -25.85 -29.53 -47.80
C VAL A 327 -26.92 -29.40 -48.87
N ASN A 328 -28.17 -29.76 -48.57
CA ASN A 328 -29.28 -29.64 -49.51
C ASN A 328 -29.63 -28.18 -49.83
N TYR A 329 -29.53 -27.28 -48.85
CA TYR A 329 -29.75 -25.84 -49.03
C TYR A 329 -28.73 -25.24 -50.01
N HIS A 330 -27.44 -25.45 -49.78
CA HIS A 330 -26.38 -24.97 -50.67
C HIS A 330 -26.45 -25.63 -52.05
N TYR A 331 -26.74 -26.93 -52.11
CA TYR A 331 -26.98 -27.63 -53.38
C TYR A 331 -28.10 -26.96 -54.19
N SER A 332 -29.23 -26.67 -53.55
CA SER A 332 -30.38 -26.03 -54.21
C SER A 332 -30.05 -24.59 -54.66
N ASN A 333 -29.29 -23.84 -53.85
CA ASN A 333 -28.83 -22.50 -54.22
C ASN A 333 -27.90 -22.54 -55.43
N ILE A 334 -26.94 -23.47 -55.47
CA ILE A 334 -26.02 -23.63 -56.62
C ILE A 334 -26.81 -23.93 -57.89
N LEU A 335 -27.79 -24.84 -57.85
CA LEU A 335 -28.64 -25.12 -59.01
C LEU A 335 -29.42 -23.89 -59.46
N ARG A 336 -30.02 -23.16 -58.52
CA ARG A 336 -30.78 -21.94 -58.80
C ARG A 336 -29.90 -20.84 -59.41
N GLU A 337 -28.71 -20.63 -58.88
CA GLU A 337 -27.74 -19.64 -59.39
C GLU A 337 -27.26 -19.96 -60.81
N ASN A 338 -27.27 -21.25 -61.19
CA ASN A 338 -26.87 -21.70 -62.51
C ASN A 338 -28.06 -21.96 -63.46
N ASN A 339 -29.30 -21.67 -63.05
CA ASN A 339 -30.53 -21.96 -63.81
C ASN A 339 -30.67 -23.43 -64.27
N VAL A 340 -30.24 -24.39 -63.43
CA VAL A 340 -30.32 -25.83 -63.72
C VAL A 340 -31.41 -26.48 -62.87
N SER A 341 -32.31 -27.28 -63.47
CA SER A 341 -33.28 -28.07 -62.70
C SER A 341 -32.61 -29.28 -62.06
N SER A 342 -33.00 -29.65 -60.84
CA SER A 342 -32.47 -30.85 -60.17
C SER A 342 -32.78 -32.15 -60.92
N THR A 343 -33.80 -32.16 -61.79
CA THR A 343 -34.15 -33.29 -62.66
C THR A 343 -33.16 -33.51 -63.80
N ASP A 344 -32.42 -32.46 -64.17
CA ASP A 344 -31.54 -32.45 -65.33
C ASP A 344 -30.10 -32.86 -64.96
N VAL A 345 -29.84 -33.02 -63.65
CA VAL A 345 -28.54 -33.41 -63.13
C VAL A 345 -28.48 -34.93 -62.94
N PRO A 346 -27.54 -35.64 -63.58
CA PRO A 346 -27.36 -37.07 -63.37
C PRO A 346 -27.10 -37.41 -61.90
N SER A 347 -27.69 -38.51 -61.39
CA SER A 347 -27.65 -38.88 -59.96
C SER A 347 -26.24 -38.96 -59.38
N HIS A 348 -25.25 -39.42 -60.16
CA HIS A 348 -23.85 -39.50 -59.71
C HIS A 348 -23.22 -38.11 -59.50
N MET A 349 -23.56 -37.13 -60.34
CA MET A 349 -23.09 -35.74 -60.18
C MET A 349 -23.75 -35.05 -58.98
N ILE A 350 -25.01 -35.41 -58.66
CA ILE A 350 -25.68 -34.95 -57.44
C ILE A 350 -24.90 -35.41 -56.21
N THR A 351 -24.57 -36.70 -56.14
CA THR A 351 -23.78 -37.26 -55.03
C THR A 351 -22.41 -36.58 -54.93
N GLU A 352 -21.68 -36.48 -56.05
CA GLU A 352 -20.34 -35.84 -56.05
C GLU A 352 -20.40 -34.37 -55.61
N LEU A 353 -21.39 -33.61 -56.07
CA LEU A 353 -21.54 -32.20 -55.68
C LEU A 353 -21.91 -32.08 -54.19
N LYS A 354 -22.82 -32.92 -53.68
CA LYS A 354 -23.17 -32.93 -52.26
C LYS A 354 -22.00 -33.33 -51.37
N ASP A 355 -21.18 -34.27 -51.80
CA ASP A 355 -19.96 -34.66 -51.09
C ASP A 355 -18.93 -33.52 -51.05
N LYS A 356 -18.77 -32.77 -52.16
CA LYS A 356 -17.92 -31.56 -52.19
C LYS A 356 -18.44 -30.47 -51.26
N ILE A 357 -19.75 -30.18 -51.27
CA ILE A 357 -20.38 -29.22 -50.36
C ILE A 357 -20.18 -29.66 -48.90
N LEU A 358 -20.38 -30.95 -48.61
CA LEU A 358 -20.18 -31.50 -47.28
C LEU A 358 -18.72 -31.33 -46.81
N SER A 359 -17.74 -31.60 -47.68
CA SER A 359 -16.33 -31.38 -47.37
C SER A 359 -16.04 -29.92 -47.07
N GLN A 360 -16.49 -29.00 -47.92
CA GLN A 360 -16.28 -27.56 -47.73
C GLN A 360 -16.92 -27.05 -46.43
N LEU A 361 -18.13 -27.53 -46.10
CA LEU A 361 -18.79 -27.21 -44.83
C LEU A 361 -17.99 -27.74 -43.64
N ARG A 362 -17.48 -28.97 -43.69
CA ARG A 362 -16.63 -29.55 -42.63
C ARG A 362 -15.35 -28.75 -42.43
N ASP A 363 -14.67 -28.37 -43.51
CA ASP A 363 -13.45 -27.59 -43.46
C ASP A 363 -13.72 -26.19 -42.86
N ALA A 364 -14.82 -25.54 -43.25
CA ALA A 364 -15.23 -24.25 -42.72
C ALA A 364 -15.62 -24.31 -41.23
N ASP A 365 -16.35 -25.36 -40.84
CA ASP A 365 -16.74 -25.67 -39.46
C ASP A 365 -15.51 -25.84 -38.57
N GLU A 366 -14.59 -26.73 -38.99
CA GLU A 366 -13.36 -27.00 -38.26
C GLU A 366 -12.49 -25.73 -38.14
N ASN A 367 -12.37 -24.95 -39.20
CA ASN A 367 -11.64 -23.67 -39.16
C ASN A 367 -12.26 -22.68 -38.17
N CYS A 368 -13.59 -22.57 -38.13
CA CYS A 368 -14.29 -21.69 -37.18
C CYS A 368 -14.05 -22.13 -35.72
N VAL A 369 -14.26 -23.41 -35.42
CA VAL A 369 -13.98 -24.01 -34.10
C VAL A 369 -12.52 -23.79 -33.71
N ASN A 370 -11.59 -24.00 -34.63
CA ASN A 370 -10.15 -23.84 -34.39
C ASN A 370 -9.80 -22.39 -34.05
N GLN A 371 -10.30 -21.41 -34.80
CA GLN A 371 -10.00 -20.00 -34.55
C GLN A 371 -10.50 -19.54 -33.19
N ILE A 372 -11.75 -19.87 -32.83
CA ILE A 372 -12.32 -19.53 -31.53
C ILE A 372 -11.56 -20.25 -30.40
N ALA A 373 -11.24 -21.53 -30.57
CA ALA A 373 -10.49 -22.29 -29.58
C ALA A 373 -9.08 -21.71 -29.37
N ILE A 374 -8.38 -21.30 -30.43
CA ILE A 374 -7.07 -20.62 -30.35
C ILE A 374 -7.20 -19.31 -29.56
N GLN A 375 -8.22 -18.49 -29.86
CA GLN A 375 -8.45 -17.23 -29.15
C GLN A 375 -8.72 -17.47 -27.66
N ILE A 376 -9.61 -18.41 -27.32
CA ILE A 376 -9.92 -18.77 -25.92
C ILE A 376 -8.68 -19.31 -25.21
N CYS A 377 -7.92 -20.20 -25.85
CA CYS A 377 -6.65 -20.71 -25.30
C CYS A 377 -5.64 -19.60 -25.08
N HIS A 378 -5.51 -18.66 -26.01
CA HIS A 378 -4.59 -17.52 -25.90
C HIS A 378 -4.98 -16.60 -24.75
N VAL A 379 -6.26 -16.17 -24.69
CA VAL A 379 -6.77 -15.25 -23.66
C VAL A 379 -6.72 -15.87 -22.26
N HIS A 380 -6.98 -17.18 -22.14
CA HIS A 380 -7.03 -17.87 -20.84
C HIS A 380 -5.80 -18.75 -20.55
N LYS A 381 -4.73 -18.60 -21.35
CA LYS A 381 -3.45 -19.33 -21.20
C LYS A 381 -3.61 -20.84 -21.00
N SER A 382 -4.52 -21.45 -21.75
CA SER A 382 -4.72 -22.90 -21.69
C SER A 382 -3.85 -23.63 -22.70
N ASN A 383 -3.14 -24.66 -22.23
CA ASN A 383 -2.28 -25.49 -23.06
C ASN A 383 -3.03 -26.64 -23.76
N ASN A 384 -4.30 -26.90 -23.44
CA ASN A 384 -5.05 -28.03 -23.98
C ASN A 384 -6.05 -27.59 -25.06
N ILE A 385 -5.53 -27.22 -26.23
CA ILE A 385 -6.34 -26.74 -27.35
C ILE A 385 -7.38 -27.76 -27.81
N ASN A 386 -7.08 -29.06 -27.78
CA ASN A 386 -8.01 -30.10 -28.22
C ASN A 386 -9.24 -30.20 -27.32
N HIS A 387 -9.06 -30.06 -26.00
CA HIS A 387 -10.18 -30.00 -25.08
C HIS A 387 -11.04 -28.75 -25.32
N VAL A 388 -10.42 -27.59 -25.50
CA VAL A 388 -11.14 -26.33 -25.79
C VAL A 388 -11.90 -26.42 -27.11
N LYS A 389 -11.31 -27.00 -28.17
CA LYS A 389 -11.99 -27.27 -29.44
C LYS A 389 -13.25 -28.09 -29.24
N SER A 390 -13.20 -29.17 -28.46
CA SER A 390 -14.38 -29.99 -28.17
C SER A 390 -15.47 -29.22 -27.41
N LEU A 391 -15.09 -28.35 -26.47
CA LEU A 391 -16.05 -27.49 -25.76
C LEU A 391 -16.68 -26.44 -26.66
N VAL A 392 -15.89 -25.81 -27.53
CA VAL A 392 -16.35 -24.83 -28.53
C VAL A 392 -17.28 -25.49 -29.55
N ASP A 393 -16.92 -26.67 -30.06
CA ASP A 393 -17.76 -27.44 -30.99
C ASP A 393 -19.13 -27.75 -30.38
N ASN A 394 -19.16 -28.25 -29.14
CA ASN A 394 -20.41 -28.51 -28.42
C ASN A 394 -21.24 -27.24 -28.19
N TRP A 395 -20.59 -26.13 -27.86
CA TRP A 395 -21.23 -24.85 -27.65
C TRP A 395 -21.85 -24.28 -28.93
N LEU A 396 -21.16 -24.36 -30.06
CA LEU A 396 -21.65 -23.88 -31.35
C LEU A 396 -22.75 -24.79 -31.91
N ARG A 397 -22.60 -26.12 -31.80
CA ARG A 397 -23.57 -27.09 -32.33
C ARG A 397 -24.84 -27.21 -31.52
N TYR A 398 -24.72 -27.31 -30.20
CA TYR A 398 -25.83 -27.69 -29.31
C TYR A 398 -26.30 -26.57 -28.41
N ASN A 399 -25.70 -25.37 -28.53
CA ASN A 399 -25.98 -24.25 -27.62
C ASN A 399 -25.72 -24.61 -26.15
N SER A 400 -24.81 -25.58 -25.90
CA SER A 400 -24.40 -25.99 -24.55
C SER A 400 -23.15 -25.21 -24.15
N ASP A 401 -23.36 -24.05 -23.52
CA ASP A 401 -22.31 -23.16 -23.06
C ASP A 401 -21.74 -23.52 -21.68
N GLN A 402 -22.53 -24.17 -20.81
CA GLN A 402 -22.17 -24.41 -19.41
C GLN A 402 -20.77 -25.05 -19.23
N ALA A 403 -20.40 -26.03 -20.06
CA ALA A 403 -19.10 -26.68 -19.96
C ALA A 403 -17.95 -25.74 -20.35
N LEU A 404 -18.14 -24.94 -21.40
CA LEU A 404 -17.18 -23.92 -21.84
C LEU A 404 -17.07 -22.77 -20.82
N VAL A 405 -18.21 -22.31 -20.30
CA VAL A 405 -18.29 -21.32 -19.20
C VAL A 405 -17.51 -21.83 -18.00
N ASN A 406 -17.81 -23.04 -17.52
CA ASN A 406 -17.13 -23.63 -16.36
C ASN A 406 -15.62 -23.76 -16.59
N PHE A 407 -15.20 -24.14 -17.80
CA PHE A 407 -13.78 -24.22 -18.15
C PHE A 407 -13.10 -22.85 -18.06
N ILE A 408 -13.68 -21.81 -18.69
CA ILE A 408 -13.11 -20.46 -18.70
C ILE A 408 -13.10 -19.87 -17.27
N VAL A 409 -14.20 -20.03 -16.52
CA VAL A 409 -14.30 -19.59 -15.13
C VAL A 409 -13.23 -20.26 -14.29
N ASN A 410 -13.06 -21.58 -14.38
CA ASN A 410 -12.04 -22.29 -13.62
C ASN A 410 -10.61 -21.85 -14.01
N ALA A 411 -10.34 -21.60 -15.29
CA ALA A 411 -9.04 -21.08 -15.73
C ALA A 411 -8.76 -19.70 -15.13
N LYS A 412 -9.74 -18.77 -15.17
CA LYS A 412 -9.63 -17.45 -14.54
C LYS A 412 -9.45 -17.54 -13.02
N ARG A 413 -10.22 -18.39 -12.33
CA ARG A 413 -10.08 -18.64 -10.89
C ARG A 413 -8.71 -19.16 -10.50
N ASN A 414 -8.20 -20.14 -11.25
CA ASN A 414 -6.88 -20.71 -10.96
C ASN A 414 -5.77 -19.69 -11.17
N HIS A 415 -5.87 -18.87 -12.22
CA HIS A 415 -4.96 -17.75 -12.43
C HIS A 415 -5.00 -16.76 -11.26
N ARG A 416 -6.18 -16.33 -10.83
CA ARG A 416 -6.34 -15.39 -9.72
C ARG A 416 -5.90 -15.97 -8.37
N ARG A 417 -6.18 -17.25 -8.10
CA ARG A 417 -5.65 -17.95 -6.91
C ARG A 417 -4.12 -17.96 -6.90
N MET A 418 -3.49 -18.12 -8.06
CA MET A 418 -2.04 -18.02 -8.18
C MET A 418 -1.55 -16.60 -7.86
N LEU A 419 -2.21 -15.55 -8.39
CA LEU A 419 -1.88 -14.16 -8.06
C LEU A 419 -2.06 -13.85 -6.56
N ILE A 420 -3.19 -14.26 -5.99
CA ILE A 420 -3.51 -14.14 -4.56
C ILE A 420 -2.42 -14.83 -3.72
N SER A 421 -2.05 -16.06 -4.08
CA SER A 421 -1.00 -16.80 -3.37
C SER A 421 0.36 -16.10 -3.42
N ARG A 422 0.67 -15.33 -4.47
CA ARG A 422 1.91 -14.54 -4.54
C ARG A 422 1.87 -13.30 -3.64
N ILE A 423 0.73 -12.62 -3.57
CA ILE A 423 0.52 -11.53 -2.61
C ILE A 423 0.62 -12.07 -1.17
N ASP A 424 -0.01 -13.21 -0.91
CA ASP A 424 0.08 -13.90 0.38
C ASP A 424 1.49 -14.36 0.69
N GLN A 425 2.28 -14.77 -0.30
CA GLN A 425 3.68 -15.08 -0.09
C GLN A 425 4.45 -13.86 0.40
N LEU A 426 4.24 -12.65 -0.08
CA LEU A 426 4.86 -11.46 0.53
C LEU A 426 4.46 -11.27 2.00
N ASN A 427 3.23 -11.64 2.36
CA ASN A 427 2.73 -11.59 3.74
C ASN A 427 3.23 -12.77 4.62
N ILE A 428 3.51 -13.94 4.03
CA ILE A 428 3.77 -15.21 4.74
C ILE A 428 5.24 -15.66 4.67
N SER A 429 5.96 -15.42 3.56
CA SER A 429 7.38 -15.80 3.39
C SER A 429 8.25 -15.13 4.45
N HIS A 430 7.84 -13.98 4.98
CA HIS A 430 8.52 -13.33 6.11
C HIS A 430 8.04 -13.79 7.49
N LYS A 431 6.80 -14.31 7.63
CA LYS A 431 6.37 -14.96 8.90
C LYS A 431 7.17 -16.24 9.20
N ARG A 432 7.63 -16.97 8.17
CA ARG A 432 8.42 -18.20 8.34
C ARG A 432 9.89 -17.94 8.71
N GLN A 433 10.50 -16.82 8.30
CA GLN A 433 11.85 -16.44 8.76
C GLN A 433 11.88 -16.17 10.28
N THR A 434 10.89 -15.45 10.81
CA THR A 434 10.76 -15.20 12.27
C THR A 434 10.48 -16.46 13.10
N ARG A 435 9.98 -17.55 12.52
CA ARG A 435 9.73 -18.80 13.27
C ARG A 435 10.97 -19.67 13.43
N PHE A 436 12.00 -19.48 12.61
CA PHE A 436 13.28 -20.18 12.74
C PHE A 436 14.28 -19.46 13.66
N GLU A 437 14.10 -18.15 13.92
CA GLU A 437 14.95 -17.38 14.85
C GLU A 437 14.43 -17.35 16.30
N LEU A 438 13.27 -17.94 16.58
CA LEU A 438 12.69 -18.06 17.94
C LEU A 438 12.76 -19.51 18.48
N SER A 439 13.56 -20.37 17.86
CA SER A 439 13.80 -21.76 18.29
C SER A 439 15.27 -22.09 18.56
N GLU A 440 16.12 -21.07 18.75
CA GLU A 440 17.40 -21.13 19.46
C GLU A 440 17.36 -20.13 20.61
#